data_AF-A0AAV2TIW4-F1
#
_entry.id   AF-A0AAV2TIW4-F1
#
_cell.length_a   1.000
_cell.length_b   1.000
_cell.length_c   1.000
_cell.angle_alpha   90.00
_cell.angle_beta   90.00
_cell.angle_gamma   90.00
#
_symmetry.space_group_name_H-M   'P 1'
#
loop_
_entity.id
_entity.type
_entity.pdbx_description
1 polymer ?
#
loop_
_entity_poly.entity_id
_entity_poly.type
_entity_poly.pdbx_seq_one_letter_code
_entity_poly.pdbx_strand_id
1 'polypeptide(L)'
;MECVELVDAFQAYLLGNFQIALKSLQKLKAPNPDVQLKADILTYRIYIAQKKYGIVLDEITEDSESIELSLVRLLAEYFTNPDNPDILKKVDKVLAGNLNADDETSLIIGATIYMNARMFEAALKLLHQGHDINCNALTVQCLMSINRYDLAGKVVRRMQVSDEDALACQLTTALFYLSKGGEQLQEALHIYEELREKYGSTPVVLNGQAAALIGMNRWEDAECLLQEALDADSNNPDTIINMIMVSQHLGKPAETIHRLMSELKDCNKNHPFLLDYAAKEEEFSRCAQQYAPSVSS
;
A
#
# COMPACT_ATOMS: atom_id res chain seq x y z
N MET A 1 0.05 -19.58 8.84
CA MET A 1 0.95 -20.48 8.04
C MET A 1 0.45 -20.51 6.60
N GLU A 2 1.13 -19.80 5.71
CA GLU A 2 0.74 -19.66 4.30
C GLU A 2 0.64 -21.04 3.63
N CYS A 3 -0.43 -21.25 2.87
CA CYS A 3 -0.58 -22.47 2.08
C CYS A 3 0.52 -22.45 1.01
N VAL A 4 1.43 -23.43 1.01
CA VAL A 4 2.59 -23.50 0.10
C VAL A 4 2.18 -23.28 -1.37
N GLU A 5 0.98 -23.74 -1.72
CA GLU A 5 0.39 -23.63 -3.05
C GLU A 5 0.07 -22.19 -3.48
N LEU A 6 -0.07 -21.25 -2.55
CA LEU A 6 -0.43 -19.85 -2.78
C LEU A 6 0.73 -18.87 -2.61
N VAL A 7 1.90 -19.35 -2.16
CA VAL A 7 3.05 -18.49 -1.84
C VAL A 7 3.48 -17.65 -3.04
N ASP A 8 3.62 -18.25 -4.22
CA ASP A 8 4.03 -17.52 -5.44
C ASP A 8 3.03 -16.43 -5.83
N ALA A 9 1.72 -16.72 -5.71
CA ALA A 9 0.67 -15.76 -6.02
C ALA A 9 0.65 -14.62 -4.99
N PHE A 10 0.85 -14.94 -3.71
CA PHE A 10 0.89 -13.95 -2.64
C PHE A 10 2.12 -13.06 -2.73
N GLN A 11 3.29 -13.62 -3.04
CA GLN A 11 4.52 -12.86 -3.27
C GLN A 11 4.36 -11.92 -4.47
N ALA A 12 3.79 -12.39 -5.57
CA ALA A 12 3.50 -11.54 -6.73
C ALA A 12 2.51 -10.41 -6.38
N TYR A 13 1.52 -10.67 -5.52
CA TYR A 13 0.60 -9.65 -5.00
C TYR A 13 1.34 -8.59 -4.16
N LEU A 14 2.21 -9.00 -3.22
CA LEU A 14 2.98 -8.07 -2.38
C LEU A 14 3.93 -7.18 -3.21
N LEU A 15 4.44 -7.69 -4.32
CA LEU A 15 5.30 -6.95 -5.25
C LEU A 15 4.53 -6.06 -6.24
N GLY A 16 3.20 -6.05 -6.17
CA GLY A 16 2.34 -5.30 -7.10
C GLY A 16 2.24 -5.91 -8.50
N ASN A 17 2.72 -7.13 -8.70
CA ASN A 17 2.63 -7.82 -10.00
C ASN A 17 1.32 -8.61 -10.12
N PHE A 18 0.21 -7.86 -10.15
CA PHE A 18 -1.14 -8.40 -10.11
C PHE A 18 -1.47 -9.38 -11.25
N GLN A 19 -0.90 -9.16 -12.45
CA GLN A 19 -1.12 -10.04 -13.59
C GLN A 19 -0.46 -11.40 -13.41
N ILE A 20 0.76 -11.43 -12.83
CA ILE A 20 1.43 -12.68 -12.50
C ILE A 20 0.69 -13.39 -11.37
N ALA A 21 0.26 -12.66 -10.34
CA ALA A 21 -0.52 -13.23 -9.24
C ALA A 21 -1.79 -13.94 -9.73
N LEU A 22 -2.60 -13.29 -10.58
CA LEU A 22 -3.80 -13.89 -11.17
C LEU A 22 -3.48 -15.12 -12.02
N LYS A 23 -2.42 -15.07 -12.83
CA LYS A 23 -2.00 -16.23 -13.64
C LYS A 23 -1.55 -17.41 -12.77
N SER A 24 -0.91 -17.14 -11.63
CA SER A 24 -0.52 -18.19 -10.68
C SER A 24 -1.75 -18.82 -10.02
N LEU A 25 -2.75 -18.02 -9.65
CA LEU A 25 -4.01 -18.51 -9.09
C LEU A 25 -4.80 -19.37 -10.07
N GLN A 26 -4.84 -18.99 -11.37
CA GLN A 26 -5.50 -19.78 -12.41
C GLN A 26 -4.85 -21.15 -12.69
N LYS A 27 -3.59 -21.35 -12.28
CA LYS A 27 -2.87 -22.62 -12.47
C LYS A 27 -3.18 -23.65 -11.38
N LEU A 28 -3.85 -23.26 -10.30
CA LEU A 28 -4.22 -24.17 -9.21
C LEU A 28 -5.18 -25.24 -9.76
N LYS A 29 -4.81 -26.51 -9.59
CA LYS A 29 -5.61 -27.65 -10.04
C LYS A 29 -6.30 -28.28 -8.86
N ALA A 30 -7.63 -28.24 -8.84
CA ALA A 30 -8.49 -28.88 -7.84
C ALA A 30 -8.04 -28.62 -6.38
N PRO A 31 -7.92 -27.34 -5.96
CA PRO A 31 -7.58 -27.02 -4.58
C PRO A 31 -8.67 -27.54 -3.62
N ASN A 32 -8.25 -27.91 -2.41
CA ASN A 32 -9.17 -28.21 -1.31
C ASN A 32 -10.06 -26.97 -1.02
N PRO A 33 -11.28 -27.10 -0.45
CA PRO A 33 -12.18 -25.96 -0.25
C PRO A 33 -11.54 -24.78 0.50
N ASP A 34 -10.72 -25.06 1.52
CA ASP A 34 -10.01 -24.02 2.28
C ASP A 34 -8.96 -23.27 1.45
N VAL A 35 -8.30 -23.98 0.53
CA VAL A 35 -7.30 -23.38 -0.38
C VAL A 35 -8.00 -22.57 -1.47
N GLN A 36 -9.14 -23.07 -1.97
CA GLN A 36 -9.98 -22.35 -2.92
C GLN A 36 -10.47 -21.04 -2.31
N LEU A 37 -10.99 -21.07 -1.07
CA LEU A 37 -11.43 -19.86 -0.37
C LEU A 37 -10.30 -18.82 -0.25
N LYS A 38 -9.08 -19.25 0.15
CA LYS A 38 -7.91 -18.36 0.23
C LYS A 38 -7.48 -17.82 -1.14
N ALA A 39 -7.58 -18.62 -2.20
CA ALA A 39 -7.31 -18.19 -3.57
C ALA A 39 -8.32 -17.14 -4.06
N ASP A 40 -9.60 -17.33 -3.74
CA ASP A 40 -10.68 -16.39 -4.07
C ASP A 40 -10.49 -15.07 -3.32
N ILE A 41 -10.22 -15.12 -2.02
CA ILE A 41 -9.91 -13.92 -1.22
C ILE A 41 -8.72 -13.15 -1.81
N LEU A 42 -7.64 -13.85 -2.19
CA LEU A 42 -6.48 -13.20 -2.82
C LEU A 42 -6.84 -12.60 -4.19
N THR A 43 -7.65 -13.29 -4.99
CA THR A 43 -8.16 -12.80 -6.28
C THR A 43 -8.94 -11.50 -6.09
N TYR A 44 -9.86 -11.46 -5.12
CA TYR A 44 -10.64 -10.26 -4.84
C TYR A 44 -9.77 -9.12 -4.31
N ARG A 45 -8.78 -9.39 -3.46
CA ARG A 45 -7.79 -8.38 -3.02
C ARG A 45 -7.00 -7.81 -4.19
N ILE A 46 -6.65 -8.63 -5.18
CA ILE A 46 -6.01 -8.16 -6.42
C ILE A 46 -6.96 -7.25 -7.20
N TYR A 47 -8.25 -7.60 -7.33
CA TYR A 47 -9.23 -6.72 -7.99
C TYR A 47 -9.42 -5.40 -7.26
N ILE A 48 -9.45 -5.40 -5.93
CA ILE A 48 -9.47 -4.17 -5.12
C ILE A 48 -8.20 -3.34 -5.40
N ALA A 49 -7.02 -3.95 -5.40
CA ALA A 49 -5.76 -3.25 -5.70
C ALA A 49 -5.73 -2.65 -7.12
N GLN A 50 -6.39 -3.31 -8.08
CA GLN A 50 -6.60 -2.79 -9.45
C GLN A 50 -7.74 -1.77 -9.57
N LYS A 51 -8.36 -1.34 -8.46
CA LYS A 51 -9.52 -0.43 -8.40
C LYS A 51 -10.78 -0.96 -9.10
N LYS A 52 -10.88 -2.28 -9.30
CA LYS A 52 -12.03 -2.96 -9.92
C LYS A 52 -13.06 -3.35 -8.85
N TYR A 53 -13.51 -2.37 -8.07
CA TYR A 53 -14.41 -2.63 -6.93
C TYR A 53 -15.75 -3.23 -7.36
N GLY A 54 -16.29 -2.83 -8.53
CA GLY A 54 -17.55 -3.34 -9.05
C GLY A 54 -17.59 -4.86 -9.19
N ILE A 55 -16.51 -5.48 -9.69
CA ILE A 55 -16.41 -6.95 -9.83
C ILE A 55 -16.56 -7.63 -8.46
N VAL A 56 -15.92 -7.09 -7.44
CA VAL A 56 -15.97 -7.64 -6.07
C VAL A 56 -17.37 -7.50 -5.47
N LEU A 57 -18.02 -6.36 -5.71
CA LEU A 57 -19.38 -6.09 -5.23
C LEU A 57 -20.46 -6.90 -5.96
N ASP A 58 -20.21 -7.29 -7.22
CA ASP A 58 -21.14 -8.10 -8.00
C ASP A 58 -20.99 -9.60 -7.67
N GLU A 59 -19.77 -10.07 -7.40
CA GLU A 59 -19.50 -11.49 -7.13
C GLU A 59 -19.72 -11.90 -5.67
N ILE A 60 -19.41 -11.04 -4.70
CA ILE A 60 -19.58 -11.35 -3.27
C ILE A 60 -20.92 -10.82 -2.78
N THR A 61 -21.85 -11.70 -2.38
CA THR A 61 -23.17 -11.29 -1.87
C THR A 61 -23.09 -10.79 -0.41
N GLU A 62 -24.06 -9.96 0.00
CA GLU A 62 -24.15 -9.44 1.38
C GLU A 62 -24.36 -10.55 2.43
N ASP A 63 -24.97 -11.66 2.03
CA ASP A 63 -25.27 -12.82 2.87
C ASP A 63 -24.15 -13.88 2.86
N SER A 64 -22.93 -13.51 2.46
CA SER A 64 -21.79 -14.45 2.46
C SER A 64 -21.54 -15.03 3.86
N GLU A 65 -21.50 -16.36 3.97
CA GLU A 65 -21.27 -17.05 5.24
C GLU A 65 -19.81 -16.94 5.74
N SER A 66 -18.86 -16.66 4.84
CA SER A 66 -17.45 -16.42 5.19
C SER A 66 -17.22 -14.98 5.63
N ILE A 67 -16.61 -14.84 6.80
CA ILE A 67 -16.24 -13.55 7.41
C ILE A 67 -15.22 -12.83 6.53
N GLU A 68 -14.26 -13.58 6.00
CA GLU A 68 -13.20 -13.09 5.13
C GLU A 68 -13.79 -12.42 3.88
N LEU A 69 -14.72 -13.10 3.19
CA LEU A 69 -15.40 -12.55 2.01
C LEU A 69 -16.27 -11.35 2.36
N SER A 70 -16.98 -11.38 3.48
CA SER A 70 -17.74 -10.22 3.97
C SER A 70 -16.85 -9.00 4.20
N LEU A 71 -15.68 -9.18 4.82
CA LEU A 71 -14.70 -8.11 5.03
C LEU A 71 -14.09 -7.59 3.72
N VAL A 72 -13.81 -8.48 2.76
CA VAL A 72 -13.36 -8.07 1.41
C VAL A 72 -14.42 -7.22 0.72
N ARG A 73 -15.70 -7.61 0.78
CA ARG A 73 -16.80 -6.81 0.24
C ARG A 73 -16.89 -5.45 0.93
N LEU A 74 -16.83 -5.40 2.26
CA LEU A 74 -16.84 -4.15 3.01
C LEU A 74 -15.65 -3.25 2.67
N LEU A 75 -14.47 -3.82 2.41
CA LEU A 75 -13.32 -3.08 1.92
C LEU A 75 -13.58 -2.48 0.53
N ALA A 76 -14.22 -3.22 -0.38
CA ALA A 76 -14.60 -2.71 -1.70
C ALA A 76 -15.69 -1.62 -1.60
N GLU A 77 -16.68 -1.79 -0.71
CA GLU A 77 -17.69 -0.76 -0.40
C GLU A 77 -17.01 0.51 0.13
N TYR A 78 -16.05 0.36 1.05
CA TYR A 78 -15.29 1.47 1.64
C TYR A 78 -14.54 2.26 0.56
N PHE A 79 -13.81 1.60 -0.34
CA PHE A 79 -13.09 2.32 -1.39
C PHE A 79 -14.00 2.93 -2.46
N THR A 80 -15.22 2.41 -2.63
CA THR A 80 -16.22 3.01 -3.52
C THR A 80 -16.84 4.26 -2.90
N ASN A 81 -17.08 4.24 -1.58
CA ASN A 81 -17.66 5.37 -0.85
C ASN A 81 -16.98 5.57 0.54
N PRO A 82 -15.80 6.20 0.58
CA PRO A 82 -15.01 6.34 1.82
C PRO A 82 -15.71 7.19 2.89
N ASP A 83 -16.60 8.10 2.48
CA ASP A 83 -17.28 9.04 3.37
C ASP A 83 -18.48 8.42 4.11
N ASN A 84 -18.85 7.16 3.81
CA ASN A 84 -20.00 6.52 4.44
C ASN A 84 -19.65 5.96 5.84
N PRO A 85 -20.16 6.57 6.93
CA PRO A 85 -19.83 6.15 8.30
C PRO A 85 -20.46 4.81 8.68
N ASP A 86 -21.47 4.34 7.93
CA ASP A 86 -22.14 3.09 8.25
C ASP A 86 -21.28 1.86 7.90
N ILE A 87 -20.31 2.00 6.99
CA ILE A 87 -19.38 0.92 6.62
C ILE A 87 -18.53 0.54 7.83
N LEU A 88 -17.96 1.52 8.54
CA LEU A 88 -17.15 1.25 9.73
C LEU A 88 -17.97 0.57 10.83
N LYS A 89 -19.24 0.96 11.03
CA LYS A 89 -20.13 0.29 11.97
C LYS A 89 -20.43 -1.15 11.58
N LYS A 90 -20.54 -1.45 10.28
CA LYS A 90 -20.70 -2.83 9.79
C LYS A 90 -19.43 -3.64 10.09
N VAL A 91 -18.25 -3.08 9.83
CA VAL A 91 -16.95 -3.70 10.12
C VAL A 91 -16.82 -3.99 11.62
N ASP A 92 -17.14 -3.03 12.49
CA ASP A 92 -17.13 -3.21 13.94
C ASP A 92 -18.02 -4.39 14.37
N LYS A 93 -19.22 -4.52 13.79
CA LYS A 93 -20.15 -5.62 14.10
C LYS A 93 -19.63 -6.98 13.66
N VAL A 94 -19.06 -7.05 12.45
CA VAL A 94 -18.49 -8.30 11.90
C VAL A 94 -17.31 -8.75 12.75
N LEU A 95 -16.44 -7.82 13.14
CA LEU A 95 -15.25 -8.10 13.94
C LEU A 95 -15.57 -8.40 15.42
N ALA A 96 -16.57 -7.74 16.02
CA ALA A 96 -16.93 -7.97 17.42
C ALA A 96 -17.59 -9.35 17.67
N GLY A 97 -18.23 -9.93 16.66
CA GLY A 97 -19.00 -11.17 16.81
C GLY A 97 -18.19 -12.46 16.67
N ASN A 98 -17.18 -12.50 15.79
CA ASN A 98 -16.71 -13.76 15.22
C ASN A 98 -15.19 -13.86 14.97
N LEU A 99 -14.35 -13.07 15.64
CA LEU A 99 -12.89 -13.13 15.43
C LEU A 99 -12.26 -14.35 16.12
N ASN A 100 -11.76 -15.28 15.33
CA ASN A 100 -10.77 -16.26 15.78
C ASN A 100 -9.37 -15.66 15.56
N ALA A 101 -8.51 -15.76 16.56
CA ALA A 101 -7.12 -15.29 16.47
C ALA A 101 -6.31 -16.01 15.36
N ASP A 102 -6.78 -17.19 14.94
CA ASP A 102 -6.17 -17.99 13.89
C ASP A 102 -6.56 -17.54 12.46
N ASP A 103 -7.58 -16.66 12.31
CA ASP A 103 -7.96 -16.10 11.01
C ASP A 103 -7.17 -14.81 10.70
N GLU A 104 -5.90 -15.03 10.36
CA GLU A 104 -4.94 -14.00 9.97
C GLU A 104 -5.45 -13.10 8.82
N THR A 105 -6.26 -13.65 7.91
CA THR A 105 -6.71 -12.95 6.71
C THR A 105 -7.78 -11.90 7.04
N SER A 106 -8.74 -12.26 7.88
CA SER A 106 -9.74 -11.31 8.41
C SER A 106 -9.10 -10.18 9.21
N LEU A 107 -8.08 -10.50 10.04
CA LEU A 107 -7.36 -9.48 10.81
C LEU A 107 -6.67 -8.47 9.90
N ILE A 108 -6.00 -8.94 8.84
CA ILE A 108 -5.30 -8.07 7.88
C ILE A 108 -6.31 -7.18 7.12
N ILE A 109 -7.41 -7.74 6.64
CA ILE A 109 -8.41 -6.97 5.87
C ILE A 109 -9.08 -5.93 6.78
N GLY A 110 -9.52 -6.32 7.97
CA GLY A 110 -10.13 -5.40 8.94
C GLY A 110 -9.18 -4.28 9.34
N ALA A 111 -7.90 -4.61 9.61
CA ALA A 111 -6.88 -3.62 9.92
C ALA A 111 -6.60 -2.69 8.74
N THR A 112 -6.65 -3.20 7.51
CA THR A 112 -6.50 -2.38 6.30
C THR A 112 -7.65 -1.36 6.18
N ILE A 113 -8.89 -1.73 6.50
CA ILE A 113 -10.02 -0.78 6.53
C ILE A 113 -9.76 0.32 7.57
N TYR A 114 -9.42 -0.05 8.81
CA TYR A 114 -9.16 0.92 9.87
C TYR A 114 -7.98 1.84 9.57
N MET A 115 -6.91 1.32 8.95
CA MET A 115 -5.76 2.11 8.49
C MET A 115 -6.16 3.19 7.49
N ASN A 116 -6.97 2.81 6.49
CA ASN A 116 -7.47 3.76 5.49
C ASN A 116 -8.46 4.77 6.09
N ALA A 117 -9.20 4.37 7.12
CA ALA A 117 -10.09 5.25 7.89
C ALA A 117 -9.37 6.11 8.95
N ARG A 118 -8.03 6.06 9.01
CA ARG A 118 -7.19 6.75 10.01
C ARG A 118 -7.47 6.35 11.47
N MET A 119 -8.10 5.19 11.69
CA MET A 119 -8.38 4.61 13.01
C MET A 119 -7.24 3.69 13.47
N PHE A 120 -6.03 4.26 13.62
CA PHE A 120 -4.81 3.50 13.90
C PHE A 120 -4.85 2.68 15.20
N GLU A 121 -5.50 3.20 16.25
CA GLU A 121 -5.61 2.46 17.53
C GLU A 121 -6.48 1.20 17.40
N ALA A 122 -7.57 1.26 16.64
CA ALA A 122 -8.43 0.10 16.39
C ALA A 122 -7.68 -0.94 15.54
N ALA A 123 -6.95 -0.49 14.52
CA ALA A 123 -6.09 -1.35 13.70
C ALA A 123 -5.04 -2.08 14.56
N LEU A 124 -4.33 -1.38 15.46
CA LEU A 124 -3.33 -2.00 16.34
C LEU A 124 -3.93 -3.01 17.33
N LYS A 125 -5.11 -2.70 17.90
CA LYS A 125 -5.82 -3.63 18.79
C LYS A 125 -6.21 -4.91 18.07
N LEU A 126 -6.63 -4.80 16.81
CA LEU A 126 -6.96 -5.95 15.98
C LEU A 126 -5.70 -6.78 15.64
N LEU A 127 -4.64 -6.12 15.17
CA LEU A 127 -3.40 -6.77 14.77
C LEU A 127 -2.64 -7.43 15.92
N HIS A 128 -2.82 -6.95 17.16
CA HIS A 128 -2.19 -7.56 18.34
C HIS A 128 -2.64 -9.01 18.59
N GLN A 129 -3.82 -9.39 18.07
CA GLN A 129 -4.35 -10.75 18.21
C GLN A 129 -3.66 -11.73 17.25
N GLY A 130 -3.13 -11.23 16.13
CA GLY A 130 -2.41 -12.03 15.15
C GLY A 130 -0.92 -12.18 15.49
N HIS A 131 -0.35 -13.32 15.14
CA HIS A 131 1.08 -13.60 15.34
C HIS A 131 1.87 -13.76 14.03
N ASP A 132 1.18 -13.71 12.89
CA ASP A 132 1.80 -13.89 11.58
C ASP A 132 2.72 -12.72 11.18
N ILE A 133 3.67 -13.02 10.30
CA ILE A 133 4.61 -12.03 9.79
C ILE A 133 3.89 -10.91 9.02
N ASN A 134 2.81 -11.22 8.30
CA ASN A 134 2.04 -10.22 7.58
C ASN A 134 1.27 -9.29 8.54
N CYS A 135 0.80 -9.80 9.67
CA CYS A 135 0.18 -8.98 10.73
C CYS A 135 1.22 -8.04 11.36
N ASN A 136 2.44 -8.53 11.60
CA ASN A 136 3.55 -7.70 12.09
C ASN A 136 3.96 -6.64 11.06
N ALA A 137 3.99 -6.98 9.76
CA ALA A 137 4.27 -6.02 8.68
C ALA A 137 3.27 -4.86 8.68
N LEU A 138 1.97 -5.16 8.76
CA LEU A 138 0.93 -4.13 8.82
C LEU A 138 0.98 -3.34 10.14
N THR A 139 1.40 -3.97 11.23
CA THR A 139 1.64 -3.29 12.51
C THR A 139 2.76 -2.26 12.38
N VAL A 140 3.86 -2.59 11.70
CA VAL A 140 4.95 -1.63 11.42
C VAL A 140 4.44 -0.45 10.61
N GLN A 141 3.67 -0.69 9.54
CA GLN A 141 3.06 0.36 8.73
C GLN A 141 2.13 1.28 9.56
N CYS A 142 1.33 0.70 10.44
CA CYS A 142 0.48 1.45 11.36
C CYS A 142 1.30 2.31 12.34
N LEU A 143 2.34 1.73 12.95
CA LEU A 143 3.23 2.43 13.88
C LEU A 143 3.99 3.58 13.21
N MET A 144 4.41 3.42 11.95
CA MET A 144 5.02 4.50 11.17
C MET A 144 4.00 5.61 10.86
N SER A 145 2.75 5.25 10.57
CA SER A 145 1.67 6.22 10.30
C SER A 145 1.32 7.10 11.51
N ILE A 146 1.54 6.60 12.74
CA ILE A 146 1.40 7.37 13.98
C ILE A 146 2.73 8.00 14.46
N ASN A 147 3.76 8.02 13.62
CA ASN A 147 5.10 8.55 13.93
C ASN A 147 5.81 7.88 15.12
N ARG A 148 5.47 6.63 15.46
CA ARG A 148 6.09 5.84 16.53
C ARG A 148 7.17 4.90 16.00
N TYR A 149 8.22 5.50 15.43
CA TYR A 149 9.36 4.78 14.84
C TYR A 149 10.16 3.94 15.85
N ASP A 150 10.06 4.26 17.14
CA ASP A 150 10.66 3.51 18.24
C ASP A 150 10.03 2.11 18.39
N LEU A 151 8.70 2.03 18.35
CA LEU A 151 7.96 0.79 18.42
C LEU A 151 8.05 0.01 17.11
N ALA A 152 7.97 0.72 15.97
CA ALA A 152 8.12 0.10 14.65
C ALA A 152 9.42 -0.69 14.55
N GLY A 153 10.55 -0.12 14.98
CA GLY A 153 11.85 -0.81 14.97
C GLY A 153 11.90 -2.06 15.86
N LYS A 154 11.15 -2.11 16.96
CA LYS A 154 11.05 -3.33 17.80
C LYS A 154 10.31 -4.45 17.09
N VAL A 155 9.24 -4.11 16.35
CA VAL A 155 8.48 -5.09 15.57
C VAL A 155 9.29 -5.57 14.37
N VAL A 156 9.99 -4.69 13.66
CA VAL A 156 10.91 -5.08 12.58
C VAL A 156 11.96 -6.09 13.07
N ARG A 157 12.62 -5.82 14.20
CA ARG A 157 13.58 -6.77 14.79
C ARG A 157 12.95 -8.11 15.13
N ARG A 158 11.71 -8.10 15.63
CA ARG A 158 10.97 -9.33 15.93
C ARG A 158 10.69 -10.13 14.65
N MET A 159 10.31 -9.45 13.56
CA MET A 159 10.09 -10.08 12.27
C MET A 159 11.38 -10.70 11.73
N GLN A 160 12.50 -9.97 11.78
CA GLN A 160 13.82 -10.47 11.33
C GLN A 160 14.27 -11.70 12.12
N VAL A 161 14.06 -11.73 13.44
CA VAL A 161 14.37 -12.90 14.27
C VAL A 161 13.47 -14.10 13.95
N SER A 162 12.23 -13.85 13.51
CA SER A 162 11.28 -14.90 13.18
C SER A 162 11.57 -15.52 11.81
N ASP A 163 11.69 -14.67 10.78
CA ASP A 163 11.98 -15.05 9.41
C ASP A 163 12.51 -13.81 8.65
N GLU A 164 13.83 -13.74 8.48
CA GLU A 164 14.51 -12.65 7.76
C GLU A 164 14.34 -12.76 6.24
N ASP A 165 14.20 -13.98 5.72
CA ASP A 165 14.12 -14.27 4.28
C ASP A 165 12.70 -14.09 3.72
N ALA A 166 11.70 -14.02 4.59
CA ALA A 166 10.32 -13.74 4.21
C ALA A 166 10.21 -12.39 3.49
N LEU A 167 9.56 -12.40 2.32
CA LEU A 167 9.38 -11.21 1.49
C LEU A 167 8.70 -10.06 2.25
N ALA A 168 7.68 -10.35 3.07
CA ALA A 168 7.01 -9.36 3.90
C ALA A 168 7.96 -8.71 4.93
N CYS A 169 8.93 -9.47 5.46
CA CYS A 169 9.96 -8.97 6.36
C CYS A 169 10.93 -8.04 5.64
N GLN A 170 11.46 -8.46 4.48
CA GLN A 170 12.40 -7.67 3.69
C GLN A 170 11.77 -6.35 3.24
N LEU A 171 10.55 -6.39 2.68
CA LEU A 171 9.81 -5.18 2.26
C LEU A 171 9.54 -4.23 3.44
N THR A 172 9.12 -4.76 4.58
CA THR A 172 8.83 -3.96 5.78
C THR A 172 10.11 -3.34 6.36
N THR A 173 11.21 -4.09 6.35
CA THR A 173 12.53 -3.62 6.82
C THR A 173 13.04 -2.50 5.92
N ALA A 174 12.98 -2.67 4.60
CA ALA A 174 13.37 -1.64 3.64
C ALA A 174 12.51 -0.37 3.79
N LEU A 175 11.19 -0.52 3.92
CA LEU A 175 10.28 0.62 4.17
C LEU A 175 10.60 1.35 5.48
N PHE A 176 10.91 0.60 6.54
CA PHE A 176 11.31 1.20 7.82
C PHE A 176 12.63 1.97 7.69
N TYR A 177 13.62 1.44 6.97
CA TYR A 177 14.89 2.12 6.72
C TYR A 177 14.72 3.37 5.85
N LEU A 178 13.87 3.33 4.82
CA LEU A 178 13.48 4.53 4.06
C LEU A 178 12.93 5.62 4.98
N SER A 179 12.04 5.25 5.91
CA SER A 179 11.44 6.22 6.83
C SER A 179 12.42 6.79 7.86
N LYS A 180 13.49 6.06 8.20
CA LYS A 180 14.54 6.53 9.11
C LYS A 180 15.47 7.55 8.45
N GLY A 181 15.71 7.41 7.15
CA GLY A 181 16.65 8.26 6.41
C GLY A 181 18.11 8.03 6.85
N GLY A 182 19.01 8.92 6.42
CA GLY A 182 20.42 8.85 6.78
C GLY A 182 21.17 7.66 6.17
N GLU A 183 22.08 7.05 6.94
CA GLU A 183 22.90 5.92 6.48
C GLU A 183 22.05 4.68 6.15
N GLN A 184 20.87 4.55 6.76
CA GLN A 184 19.94 3.43 6.52
C GLN A 184 19.34 3.43 5.12
N LEU A 185 19.39 4.55 4.39
CA LEU A 185 18.91 4.60 3.00
C LEU A 185 19.71 3.64 2.10
N GLN A 186 21.00 3.47 2.37
CA GLN A 186 21.87 2.59 1.58
C GLN A 186 21.50 1.13 1.80
N GLU A 187 21.23 0.75 3.04
CA GLU A 187 20.72 -0.57 3.39
C GLU A 187 19.35 -0.84 2.75
N ALA A 188 18.45 0.15 2.75
CA ALA A 188 17.15 0.03 2.08
C ALA A 188 17.32 -0.23 0.57
N LEU A 189 18.24 0.50 -0.08
CA LEU A 189 18.54 0.33 -1.50
C LEU A 189 19.06 -1.08 -1.79
N HIS A 190 19.99 -1.59 -0.98
CA HIS A 190 20.53 -2.95 -1.14
C HIS A 190 19.46 -4.03 -1.00
N ILE A 191 18.56 -3.91 -0.02
CA ILE A 191 17.42 -4.85 0.11
C ILE A 191 16.56 -4.83 -1.16
N TYR A 192 16.26 -3.65 -1.71
CA TYR A 192 15.49 -3.57 -2.95
C TYR A 192 16.25 -4.08 -4.18
N GLU A 193 17.58 -3.93 -4.25
CA GLU A 193 18.42 -4.53 -5.30
C GLU A 193 18.36 -6.05 -5.26
N GLU A 194 18.51 -6.66 -4.07
CA GLU A 194 18.38 -8.12 -3.89
C GLU A 194 16.98 -8.62 -4.27
N LEU A 195 15.93 -7.88 -3.87
CA LEU A 195 14.55 -8.19 -4.26
C LEU A 195 14.35 -8.11 -5.77
N ARG A 196 15.00 -7.14 -6.44
CA ARG A 196 14.96 -7.00 -7.89
C ARG A 196 15.67 -8.16 -8.59
N GLU A 197 16.81 -8.62 -8.08
CA GLU A 197 17.50 -9.78 -8.64
C GLU A 197 16.67 -11.06 -8.52
N LYS A 198 15.96 -11.23 -7.39
CA LYS A 198 15.16 -12.43 -7.13
C LYS A 198 13.80 -12.44 -7.85
N TYR A 199 13.11 -11.31 -7.90
CA TYR A 199 11.72 -11.22 -8.37
C TYR A 199 11.53 -10.37 -9.64
N GLY A 200 12.60 -9.72 -10.12
CA GLY A 200 12.58 -8.85 -11.28
C GLY A 200 12.12 -7.42 -10.99
N SER A 201 12.05 -6.63 -12.05
CA SER A 201 11.61 -5.23 -12.04
C SER A 201 10.09 -5.13 -11.82
N THR A 202 9.68 -5.03 -10.56
CA THR A 202 8.28 -4.84 -10.17
C THR A 202 8.01 -3.40 -9.74
N PRO A 203 6.77 -2.88 -9.87
CA PRO A 203 6.48 -1.50 -9.53
C PRO A 203 6.84 -1.14 -8.08
N VAL A 204 6.60 -2.05 -7.13
CA VAL A 204 6.93 -1.84 -5.71
C VAL A 204 8.45 -1.74 -5.50
N VAL A 205 9.22 -2.62 -6.14
CA VAL A 205 10.68 -2.64 -6.00
C VAL A 205 11.30 -1.42 -6.68
N LEU A 206 10.91 -1.10 -7.91
CA LEU A 206 11.45 0.07 -8.64
C LEU A 206 11.15 1.38 -7.90
N ASN A 207 9.92 1.55 -7.38
CA ASN A 207 9.58 2.73 -6.58
C ASN A 207 10.34 2.76 -5.25
N GLY A 208 10.55 1.60 -4.61
CA GLY A 208 11.37 1.50 -3.40
C GLY A 208 12.83 1.92 -3.63
N GLN A 209 13.44 1.44 -4.71
CA GLN A 209 14.79 1.84 -5.13
C GLN A 209 14.85 3.34 -5.45
N ALA A 210 13.89 3.84 -6.22
CA ALA A 210 13.81 5.26 -6.56
C ALA A 210 13.65 6.13 -5.30
N ALA A 211 12.81 5.73 -4.34
CA ALA A 211 12.64 6.44 -3.07
C ALA A 211 13.92 6.47 -2.23
N ALA A 212 14.70 5.38 -2.22
CA ALA A 212 16.00 5.36 -1.55
C ALA A 212 16.99 6.34 -2.20
N LEU A 213 17.07 6.34 -3.54
CA LEU A 213 17.95 7.22 -4.31
C LEU A 213 17.54 8.70 -4.18
N ILE A 214 16.24 8.98 -4.21
CA ILE A 214 15.66 10.30 -3.91
C ILE A 214 16.11 10.76 -2.52
N GLY A 215 16.00 9.90 -1.50
CA GLY A 215 16.45 10.22 -0.14
C GLY A 215 17.95 10.52 -0.04
N MET A 216 18.76 9.94 -0.93
CA MET A 216 20.20 10.20 -1.04
C MET A 216 20.56 11.40 -1.95
N ASN A 217 19.58 12.09 -2.53
CA ASN A 217 19.76 13.14 -3.54
C ASN A 217 20.40 12.66 -4.86
N ARG A 218 20.26 11.37 -5.20
CA ARG A 218 20.73 10.77 -6.47
C ARG A 218 19.61 10.81 -7.52
N TRP A 219 19.26 12.01 -7.97
CA TRP A 219 18.09 12.27 -8.80
C TRP A 219 18.12 11.61 -10.18
N GLU A 220 19.28 11.64 -10.85
CA GLU A 220 19.46 11.08 -12.20
C GLU A 220 19.28 9.55 -12.23
N ASP A 221 19.84 8.86 -11.23
CA ASP A 221 19.67 7.42 -11.07
C ASP A 221 18.20 7.07 -10.78
N ALA A 222 17.54 7.86 -9.92
CA ALA A 222 16.12 7.68 -9.61
C ALA A 222 15.24 7.87 -10.84
N GLU A 223 15.53 8.85 -11.70
CA GLU A 223 14.79 9.08 -12.95
C GLU A 223 14.79 7.85 -13.85
N CYS A 224 15.95 7.21 -14.02
CA CYS A 224 16.09 6.03 -14.87
C CYS A 224 15.19 4.88 -14.40
N LEU A 225 15.16 4.63 -13.08
CA LEU A 225 14.31 3.59 -12.48
C LEU A 225 12.82 3.92 -12.58
N LEU A 226 12.46 5.19 -12.41
CA LEU A 226 11.07 5.64 -12.52
C LEU A 226 10.56 5.57 -13.96
N GLN A 227 11.42 5.81 -14.95
CA GLN A 227 11.07 5.63 -16.36
C GLN A 227 10.80 4.15 -16.66
N GLU A 228 11.66 3.24 -16.18
CA GLU A 228 11.42 1.80 -16.28
C GLU A 228 10.09 1.38 -15.61
N ALA A 229 9.76 1.99 -14.47
CA ALA A 229 8.50 1.72 -13.78
C ALA A 229 7.28 2.25 -14.55
N LEU A 230 7.37 3.42 -15.19
CA LEU A 230 6.30 3.96 -16.04
C LEU A 230 6.09 3.13 -17.31
N ASP A 231 7.16 2.60 -17.88
CA ASP A 231 7.07 1.73 -19.06
C ASP A 231 6.38 0.39 -18.71
N ALA A 232 6.53 -0.08 -17.48
CA ALA A 232 5.88 -1.29 -16.96
C ALA A 232 4.41 -1.05 -16.56
N ASP A 233 4.13 0.05 -15.85
CA ASP A 233 2.79 0.46 -15.43
C ASP A 233 2.65 1.99 -15.44
N SER A 234 2.11 2.50 -16.55
CA SER A 234 1.95 3.94 -16.79
C SER A 234 0.95 4.60 -15.84
N ASN A 235 0.09 3.84 -15.16
CA ASN A 235 -1.00 4.36 -14.33
C ASN A 235 -0.72 4.22 -12.84
N ASN A 236 0.52 3.85 -12.46
CA ASN A 236 0.89 3.71 -11.07
C ASN A 236 1.04 5.10 -10.42
N PRO A 237 0.20 5.45 -9.42
CA PRO A 237 0.22 6.78 -8.80
C PRO A 237 1.53 7.06 -8.07
N ASP A 238 2.15 6.05 -7.44
CA ASP A 238 3.39 6.23 -6.69
C ASP A 238 4.55 6.58 -7.62
N THR A 239 4.63 5.90 -8.78
CA THR A 239 5.63 6.20 -9.81
C THR A 239 5.49 7.62 -10.35
N ILE A 240 4.26 8.05 -10.64
CA ILE A 240 3.99 9.39 -11.17
C ILE A 240 4.39 10.46 -10.13
N ILE A 241 4.06 10.25 -8.85
CA ILE A 241 4.41 11.18 -7.76
C ILE A 241 5.93 11.28 -7.59
N ASN A 242 6.64 10.14 -7.56
CA ASN A 242 8.09 10.12 -7.49
C ASN A 242 8.72 10.81 -8.72
N MET A 243 8.16 10.60 -9.91
CA MET A 243 8.62 11.24 -11.15
C MET A 243 8.39 12.76 -11.15
N ILE A 244 7.28 13.24 -10.56
CA ILE A 244 7.03 14.68 -10.37
C ILE A 244 8.13 15.29 -9.49
N MET A 245 8.44 14.64 -8.36
CA MET A 245 9.47 15.12 -7.43
C MET A 245 10.85 15.18 -8.11
N VAL A 246 11.27 14.10 -8.77
CA VAL A 246 12.55 14.04 -9.47
C VAL A 246 12.62 15.06 -10.61
N SER A 247 11.56 15.20 -11.39
CA SER A 247 11.50 16.17 -12.50
C SER A 247 11.60 17.62 -12.02
N GLN A 248 11.03 17.95 -10.86
CA GLN A 248 11.21 19.26 -10.22
C GLN A 248 12.66 19.51 -9.81
N HIS A 249 13.31 18.52 -9.18
CA HIS A 249 14.71 18.64 -8.74
C HIS A 249 15.72 18.73 -9.88
N LEU A 250 15.45 18.06 -11.01
CA LEU A 250 16.28 18.13 -12.22
C LEU A 250 16.04 19.40 -13.06
N GLY A 251 15.13 20.28 -12.64
CA GLY A 251 14.84 21.54 -13.34
C GLY A 251 14.18 21.33 -14.71
N LYS A 252 13.42 20.24 -14.88
CA LYS A 252 12.68 19.99 -16.13
C LYS A 252 11.61 21.07 -16.38
N PRO A 253 11.17 21.26 -17.63
CA PRO A 253 10.13 22.23 -17.96
C PRO A 253 8.85 22.00 -17.15
N ALA A 254 8.20 23.10 -16.74
CA ALA A 254 6.93 23.07 -15.99
C ALA A 254 5.83 22.31 -16.75
N GLU A 255 5.87 22.30 -18.08
CA GLU A 255 4.95 21.54 -18.94
C GLU A 255 5.00 20.03 -18.64
N THR A 256 6.20 19.47 -18.44
CA THR A 256 6.38 18.05 -18.09
C THR A 256 5.75 17.73 -16.74
N ILE A 257 5.95 18.63 -15.76
CA ILE A 257 5.38 18.48 -14.41
C ILE A 257 3.85 18.59 -14.46
N HIS A 258 3.31 19.53 -15.23
CA HIS A 258 1.86 19.70 -15.41
C HIS A 258 1.23 18.48 -16.08
N ARG A 259 1.91 17.89 -17.08
CA ARG A 259 1.47 16.65 -17.71
C ARG A 259 1.36 15.51 -16.69
N LEU A 260 2.42 15.27 -15.91
CA LEU A 260 2.42 14.24 -14.87
C LEU A 260 1.34 14.48 -13.80
N MET A 261 1.11 15.74 -13.41
CA MET A 261 0.04 16.10 -12.49
C MET A 261 -1.36 15.83 -13.08
N SER A 262 -1.54 16.01 -14.39
CA SER A 262 -2.78 15.65 -15.08
C SER A 262 -2.97 14.14 -15.11
N GLU A 263 -1.93 13.39 -15.46
CA GLU A 263 -1.95 11.92 -15.45
C GLU A 263 -2.30 11.37 -14.06
N LEU A 264 -1.74 11.95 -12.99
CA LEU A 264 -2.08 11.57 -11.62
C LEU A 264 -3.57 11.82 -11.29
N LYS A 265 -4.13 12.95 -11.73
CA LYS A 265 -5.55 13.27 -11.57
C LYS A 265 -6.46 12.30 -12.32
N ASP A 266 -6.05 11.88 -13.51
CA ASP A 266 -6.80 10.91 -14.32
C ASP A 266 -6.75 9.51 -13.69
N CYS A 267 -5.60 9.11 -13.13
CA CYS A 267 -5.43 7.81 -12.49
C CYS A 267 -6.10 7.70 -11.11
N ASN A 268 -6.05 8.75 -10.30
CA ASN A 268 -6.63 8.75 -8.95
C ASN A 268 -6.98 10.16 -8.45
N LYS A 269 -8.21 10.61 -8.73
CA LYS A 269 -8.72 11.92 -8.31
C LYS A 269 -8.65 12.16 -6.80
N ASN A 270 -8.82 11.12 -6.00
CA ASN A 270 -8.87 11.20 -4.54
C ASN A 270 -7.55 10.76 -3.89
N HIS A 271 -6.44 10.78 -4.63
CA HIS A 271 -5.14 10.44 -4.07
C HIS A 271 -4.77 11.39 -2.91
N PRO A 272 -4.27 10.90 -1.76
CA PRO A 272 -3.92 11.74 -0.61
C PRO A 272 -2.98 12.91 -0.97
N PHE A 273 -2.03 12.68 -1.88
CA PHE A 273 -1.14 13.73 -2.40
C PHE A 273 -1.90 14.88 -3.07
N LEU A 274 -2.91 14.59 -3.90
CA LEU A 274 -3.68 15.63 -4.59
C LEU A 274 -4.56 16.43 -3.62
N LEU A 275 -5.12 15.75 -2.62
CA LEU A 275 -5.90 16.40 -1.56
C LEU A 275 -5.01 17.33 -0.70
N ASP A 276 -3.83 16.87 -0.30
CA ASP A 276 -2.87 17.69 0.44
C ASP A 276 -2.36 18.86 -0.41
N TYR A 277 -2.07 18.62 -1.70
CA TYR A 277 -1.66 19.66 -2.64
C TYR A 277 -2.73 20.77 -2.76
N ALA A 278 -4.00 20.40 -2.94
CA ALA A 278 -5.11 21.36 -3.01
C ALA A 278 -5.30 22.11 -1.68
N ALA A 279 -5.18 21.41 -0.55
CA ALA A 279 -5.25 22.05 0.77
C ALA A 279 -4.10 23.06 0.99
N LYS A 280 -2.88 22.75 0.50
CA LYS A 280 -1.74 23.66 0.54
C LYS A 280 -1.91 24.86 -0.38
N GLU A 281 -2.52 24.70 -1.54
CA GLU A 281 -2.86 25.80 -2.44
C GLU A 281 -3.88 26.77 -1.81
N GLU A 282 -4.90 26.23 -1.14
CA GLU A 282 -5.87 27.02 -0.38
C GLU A 282 -5.22 27.74 0.81
N GLU A 283 -4.38 27.03 1.58
CA GLU A 283 -3.63 27.60 2.71
C GLU A 283 -2.72 28.76 2.26
N PHE A 284 -2.01 28.58 1.14
CA PHE A 284 -1.18 29.62 0.54
C PHE A 284 -2.01 30.84 0.13
N SER A 285 -3.13 30.61 -0.55
CA SER A 285 -4.04 31.69 -1.00
C SER A 285 -4.59 32.49 0.19
N ARG A 286 -4.99 31.79 1.26
CA ARG A 286 -5.45 32.41 2.51
C ARG A 286 -4.37 33.26 3.16
N CYS A 287 -3.13 32.74 3.24
CA CYS A 287 -1.99 33.50 3.77
C CYS A 287 -1.68 34.72 2.90
N ALA A 288 -1.65 34.57 1.58
CA ALA A 288 -1.40 35.67 0.65
C ALA A 288 -2.43 36.80 0.81
N GLN A 289 -3.71 36.47 1.00
CA GLN A 289 -4.76 37.45 1.27
C GLN A 289 -4.58 38.15 2.63
N GLN A 290 -4.18 37.42 3.67
CA GLN A 290 -3.94 37.98 5.00
C GLN A 290 -2.81 39.02 5.00
N TYR A 291 -1.78 38.82 4.17
CA TYR A 291 -0.63 39.72 4.03
C TYR A 291 -0.71 40.64 2.81
N ALA A 292 -1.83 40.64 2.09
CA ALA A 292 -2.02 41.52 0.94
C ALA A 292 -1.99 42.99 1.41
N PRO A 293 -1.32 43.89 0.67
CA PRO A 293 -1.26 45.30 1.04
C PRO A 293 -2.67 45.88 1.09
N SER A 294 -3.03 46.45 2.25
CA SER A 294 -4.34 47.04 2.53
C SER A 294 -4.53 48.43 1.89
N VAL A 295 -3.51 48.95 1.22
CA VAL A 295 -3.57 50.20 0.45
C VAL A 295 -3.20 49.87 -0.99
N SER A 296 -4.19 49.93 -1.87
CA SER A 296 -3.98 49.94 -3.31
C SER A 296 -3.15 51.17 -3.67
N SER A 297 -2.03 50.98 -4.36
CA SER A 297 -1.30 52.07 -5.02
C SER A 297 -2.17 52.81 -6.03
#